data_AF-A0A699U3U2-F1
#
_entry.id   AF-A0A699U3U2-F1
#
_cell.length_a   1.000
_cell.length_b   1.000
_cell.length_c   1.000
_cell.angle_alpha   90.00
_cell.angle_beta   90.00
_cell.angle_gamma   90.00
#
_symmetry.space_group_name_H-M   'P 1'
#
loop_
_entity.id
_entity.type
_entity.pdbx_description
1 polymer ?
#
loop_
_entity_poly.entity_id
_entity_poly.type
_entity_poly.pdbx_seq_one_letter_code
_entity_poly.pdbx_strand_id
1 'polypeptide(L)'
;QFFPRAEQERLKREYHSIHQTDIETSTKFMQHFLRLVGFLRAAAGTTEEQAKNLQWGLCKSTLNHLMCIQFTDVAQVSNAARNYEILHERDDDGANAGVPQRATPTRSALRVDADTQESVVELLVPASSCLL
;
A
#
# COMPACT_ATOMS: atom_id res chain seq x y z
N GLN A 1 3.66 -29.39 14.53
CA GLN A 1 3.11 -28.04 14.32
C GLN A 1 3.62 -27.14 15.44
N PHE A 2 4.10 -25.92 15.14
CA PHE A 2 4.87 -25.07 16.08
C PHE A 2 4.00 -24.32 17.11
N PHE A 3 2.69 -24.17 16.85
CA PHE A 3 1.75 -23.44 17.71
C PHE A 3 0.57 -24.32 18.17
N PRO A 4 0.04 -24.14 19.39
CA PRO A 4 -1.19 -24.77 19.84
C PRO A 4 -2.39 -24.38 18.96
N ARG A 5 -3.40 -25.26 18.86
CA ARG A 5 -4.61 -25.02 18.03
C ARG A 5 -5.31 -23.69 18.35
N ALA A 6 -5.40 -23.32 19.62
CA ALA A 6 -6.03 -22.07 20.05
C ALA A 6 -5.31 -20.83 19.51
N GLU A 7 -3.98 -20.86 19.43
CA GLU A 7 -3.18 -19.75 18.90
C GLU A 7 -3.29 -19.67 17.38
N GLN A 8 -3.34 -20.81 16.69
CA GLN A 8 -3.62 -20.84 15.26
C GLN A 8 -4.99 -20.21 14.91
N GLU A 9 -6.02 -20.51 15.70
CA GLU A 9 -7.35 -19.92 15.50
C GLU A 9 -7.38 -18.43 15.83
N ARG A 10 -6.61 -17.96 16.83
CA ARG A 10 -6.44 -16.53 17.12
C ARG A 10 -5.82 -15.81 15.92
N LEU A 11 -4.71 -16.33 15.40
CA LEU A 11 -4.00 -15.76 14.25
C LEU A 11 -4.87 -15.73 12.99
N LYS A 12 -5.67 -16.77 12.75
CA LYS A 12 -6.62 -16.76 11.64
C LYS A 12 -7.65 -15.64 11.81
N ARG A 13 -8.26 -15.49 12.99
CA ARG A 13 -9.25 -14.42 13.22
C ARG A 13 -8.64 -13.04 13.00
N GLU A 14 -7.46 -12.82 13.56
CA GLU A 14 -6.72 -11.56 13.41
C GLU A 14 -6.43 -11.25 11.94
N TYR A 15 -6.01 -12.25 11.16
CA TYR A 15 -5.77 -12.11 9.72
C TYR A 15 -7.03 -11.73 8.92
N HIS A 16 -8.18 -12.34 9.22
CA HIS A 16 -9.44 -12.02 8.52
C HIS A 16 -10.03 -10.66 8.93
N SER A 17 -9.64 -10.13 10.10
CA SER A 17 -10.10 -8.82 10.59
C SER A 17 -9.08 -7.70 10.41
N ILE A 18 -7.97 -7.96 9.71
CA ILE A 18 -6.86 -7.01 9.63
C ILE A 18 -7.29 -5.76 8.85
N HIS A 19 -6.99 -4.58 9.41
CA HIS A 19 -7.23 -3.29 8.76
C HIS A 19 -6.22 -2.26 9.27
N GLN A 20 -5.82 -1.35 8.40
CA GLN A 20 -4.94 -0.24 8.65
C GLN A 20 -5.74 0.82 9.42
N THR A 21 -5.20 1.23 10.56
CA THR A 21 -5.79 2.33 11.35
C THR A 21 -5.40 3.70 10.79
N ASP A 22 -6.15 4.73 11.16
CA ASP A 22 -5.93 6.13 10.75
C ASP A 22 -4.57 6.69 11.16
N ILE A 23 -3.99 6.16 12.25
CA ILE A 23 -2.67 6.56 12.77
C ILE A 23 -1.54 5.59 12.40
N GLU A 24 -1.85 4.49 11.71
CA GLU A 24 -0.87 3.49 11.30
C GLU A 24 -0.38 3.74 9.87
N THR A 25 0.94 3.83 9.69
CA THR A 25 1.55 3.96 8.37
C THR A 25 1.37 2.66 7.56
N SER A 26 1.26 2.75 6.22
CA SER A 26 1.16 1.53 5.38
C SER A 26 2.28 0.55 5.68
N THR A 27 3.49 1.03 5.99
CA THR A 27 4.65 0.18 6.26
C THR A 27 4.46 -0.66 7.53
N LYS A 28 3.90 -0.10 8.61
CA LYS A 28 3.62 -0.85 9.84
C LYS A 28 2.52 -1.88 9.61
N PHE A 29 1.45 -1.47 8.93
CA PHE A 29 0.36 -2.36 8.54
C PHE A 29 0.86 -3.52 7.66
N MET A 30 1.67 -3.22 6.64
CA MET A 30 2.30 -4.20 5.76
C MET A 30 3.17 -5.19 6.52
N GLN A 31 3.99 -4.71 7.45
CA GLN A 31 4.81 -5.59 8.29
C GLN A 31 3.95 -6.52 9.14
N HIS A 32 2.86 -6.01 9.70
CA HIS A 32 1.92 -6.80 10.49
C HIS A 32 1.24 -7.88 9.63
N PHE A 33 0.75 -7.50 8.45
CA PHE A 33 0.15 -8.41 7.48
C PHE A 33 1.11 -9.55 7.09
N LEU A 34 2.33 -9.20 6.68
CA LEU A 34 3.34 -10.19 6.28
C LEU A 34 3.73 -11.13 7.42
N ARG A 35 3.75 -10.62 8.66
CA ARG A 35 3.99 -11.44 9.85
C ARG A 35 2.87 -12.46 10.08
N LEU A 36 1.60 -12.07 9.92
CA LEU A 36 0.46 -12.98 10.03
C LEU A 36 0.48 -14.05 8.92
N VAL A 37 0.73 -13.65 7.67
CA VAL A 37 0.88 -14.59 6.54
C VAL A 37 2.01 -15.59 6.81
N GLY A 38 3.15 -15.11 7.32
CA GLY A 38 4.29 -15.96 7.69
C GLY A 38 3.95 -17.03 8.72
N PHE A 39 3.11 -16.71 9.72
CA PHE A 39 2.65 -17.68 10.72
C PHE A 39 1.56 -18.63 10.21
N LEU A 40 0.66 -18.13 9.36
CA LEU A 40 -0.48 -18.90 8.86
C LEU A 40 -0.09 -19.87 7.73
N ARG A 41 0.96 -19.55 6.96
CA ARG A 41 1.43 -20.37 5.82
C ARG A 41 0.26 -20.78 4.94
N ALA A 42 -0.01 -22.08 4.78
CA ALA A 42 -1.09 -22.59 3.92
C ALA A 42 -2.49 -22.13 4.36
N ALA A 43 -2.66 -21.73 5.63
CA ALA A 43 -3.92 -21.20 6.13
C ALA A 43 -4.17 -19.72 5.77
N ALA A 44 -3.17 -19.02 5.23
CA ALA A 44 -3.33 -17.66 4.71
C ALA A 44 -4.01 -17.63 3.33
N GLY A 45 -4.23 -18.80 2.70
CA GLY A 45 -4.85 -18.90 1.38
C GLY A 45 -3.86 -18.66 0.24
N THR A 46 -4.41 -18.51 -0.95
CA THR A 46 -3.68 -18.23 -2.20
C THR A 46 -3.11 -16.81 -2.22
N THR A 47 -2.18 -16.52 -3.13
CA THR A 47 -1.61 -15.17 -3.31
C THR A 47 -2.68 -14.14 -3.66
N GLU A 48 -3.70 -14.52 -4.42
CA GLU A 48 -4.82 -13.65 -4.80
C GLU A 48 -5.75 -13.35 -3.61
N GLU A 49 -6.07 -14.36 -2.79
CA GLU A 49 -6.83 -14.15 -1.55
C GLU A 49 -6.08 -13.24 -0.58
N GLN A 50 -4.76 -13.42 -0.47
CA GLN A 50 -3.90 -12.56 0.33
C GLN A 50 -3.90 -11.13 -0.22
N ALA A 51 -3.80 -10.94 -1.54
CA ALA A 51 -3.86 -9.62 -2.16
C ALA A 51 -5.20 -8.92 -1.88
N LYS A 52 -6.32 -9.63 -1.99
CA LYS A 52 -7.66 -9.11 -1.64
C LYS A 52 -7.74 -8.72 -0.18
N ASN A 53 -7.30 -9.58 0.74
CA ASN A 53 -7.31 -9.26 2.18
C ASN A 53 -6.43 -8.05 2.50
N LEU A 54 -5.26 -7.93 1.87
CA LEU A 54 -4.41 -6.77 2.03
C LEU A 54 -5.10 -5.51 1.50
N GLN A 55 -5.70 -5.58 0.31
CA GLN A 55 -6.41 -4.47 -0.32
C GLN A 55 -7.58 -3.99 0.57
N TRP A 56 -8.44 -4.89 1.03
CA TRP A 56 -9.57 -4.57 1.92
C TRP A 56 -9.12 -4.06 3.29
N GLY A 57 -7.93 -4.46 3.72
CA GLY A 57 -7.33 -3.97 4.95
C GLY A 57 -6.71 -2.57 4.83
N LEU A 58 -6.58 -1.96 3.65
CA LEU A 58 -6.06 -0.59 3.55
C LEU A 58 -7.07 0.43 4.10
N CYS A 59 -6.58 1.59 4.54
CA CYS A 59 -7.44 2.67 5.02
C CYS A 59 -8.42 3.13 3.91
N LYS A 60 -9.59 3.63 4.32
CA LYS A 60 -10.71 3.91 3.40
C LYS A 60 -10.36 4.90 2.28
N SER A 61 -9.49 5.88 2.55
CA SER A 61 -9.00 6.82 1.55
C SER A 61 -8.25 6.09 0.43
N THR A 62 -7.21 5.32 0.76
CA THR A 62 -6.44 4.52 -0.19
C THR A 62 -7.31 3.46 -0.89
N LEU A 63 -8.18 2.79 -0.15
CA LEU A 63 -9.09 1.77 -0.67
C LEU A 63 -10.01 2.33 -1.76
N ASN A 64 -10.60 3.51 -1.56
CA ASN A 64 -11.50 4.12 -2.55
C ASN A 64 -10.83 4.36 -3.91
N HIS A 65 -9.52 4.64 -3.92
CA HIS A 65 -8.76 4.84 -5.15
C HIS A 65 -8.32 3.52 -5.80
N LEU A 66 -8.09 2.48 -4.99
CA LEU A 66 -7.61 1.18 -5.47
C LEU A 66 -8.73 0.15 -5.67
N MET A 67 -9.98 0.42 -5.29
CA MET A 67 -11.11 -0.53 -5.34
C MET A 67 -11.38 -1.10 -6.74
N CYS A 68 -11.10 -0.34 -7.79
CA CYS A 68 -11.35 -0.78 -9.17
C CYS A 68 -10.17 -1.53 -9.80
N ILE A 69 -9.05 -1.67 -9.07
CA ILE A 69 -7.85 -2.33 -9.56
C ILE A 69 -7.84 -3.77 -9.04
N GLN A 70 -7.68 -4.71 -9.97
CA GLN A 70 -7.49 -6.12 -9.64
C GLN A 70 -6.00 -6.39 -9.47
N PHE A 71 -5.64 -6.97 -8.33
CA PHE A 71 -4.26 -7.34 -8.03
C PHE A 71 -4.13 -8.86 -8.00
N THR A 72 -3.07 -9.37 -8.60
CA THR A 72 -2.76 -10.81 -8.64
C THR A 72 -1.85 -11.25 -7.51
N ASP A 73 -1.16 -10.30 -6.86
CA ASP A 73 -0.22 -10.56 -5.79
C ASP A 73 -0.12 -9.39 -4.79
N VAL A 74 0.39 -9.72 -3.61
CA VAL A 74 0.58 -8.81 -2.48
C VAL A 74 1.53 -7.66 -2.80
N ALA A 75 2.57 -7.90 -3.62
CA ALA A 75 3.57 -6.88 -3.94
C ALA A 75 2.97 -5.77 -4.80
N GLN A 76 2.07 -6.09 -5.74
CA GLN A 76 1.36 -5.07 -6.51
C GLN A 76 0.49 -4.18 -5.61
N VAL A 77 -0.25 -4.76 -4.65
CA VAL A 77 -1.05 -3.99 -3.69
C VAL A 77 -0.16 -3.08 -2.85
N SER A 78 0.97 -3.61 -2.33
CA SER A 78 1.93 -2.84 -1.54
C SER A 78 2.52 -1.66 -2.33
N ASN A 79 2.90 -1.90 -3.58
CA ASN A 79 3.47 -0.87 -4.44
C ASN A 79 2.44 0.20 -4.78
N ALA A 80 1.20 -0.18 -5.10
CA ALA A 80 0.11 0.76 -5.36
C ALA A 80 -0.24 1.61 -4.13
N ALA A 81 -0.34 0.99 -2.95
CA ALA A 81 -0.60 1.69 -1.69
C ALA A 81 0.54 2.67 -1.34
N ARG A 82 1.79 2.24 -1.47
CA ARG A 82 2.96 3.09 -1.23
C ARG A 82 3.06 4.24 -2.23
N ASN A 83 2.78 3.99 -3.50
CA ASN A 83 2.75 5.03 -4.52
C ASN A 83 1.64 6.06 -4.24
N TYR A 84 0.48 5.61 -3.75
CA TYR A 84 -0.59 6.51 -3.33
C TYR A 84 -0.15 7.40 -2.15
N GLU A 85 0.48 6.84 -1.12
CA GLU A 85 1.01 7.64 0.00
C GLU A 85 2.08 8.65 -0.43
N ILE A 86 2.90 8.33 -1.42
CA ILE A 86 3.93 9.24 -1.96
C ILE A 86 3.31 10.34 -2.83
N LEU A 87 2.30 10.03 -3.64
CA LEU A 87 1.59 11.02 -4.46
C LEU A 87 0.64 11.89 -3.63
N HIS A 88 0.14 11.36 -2.51
CA HIS A 88 -0.73 12.02 -1.57
C HIS A 88 0.08 12.50 -0.36
N GLU A 89 1.01 13.42 -0.61
CA GLU A 89 1.64 14.22 0.45
C GLU A 89 0.58 15.16 1.04
N ARG A 90 -0.23 14.63 1.98
CA ARG A 90 -1.14 15.35 2.88
C ARG A 90 -1.86 16.57 2.27
N ASP A 91 -2.96 16.32 1.55
CA ASP A 91 -4.05 17.30 1.40
C ASP A 91 -5.02 17.29 2.62
N ASP A 92 -4.65 16.61 3.71
CA ASP A 92 -5.34 16.71 5.00
C ASP A 92 -4.52 17.62 5.94
N ASP A 93 -4.40 18.90 5.56
CA ASP A 93 -4.18 19.97 6.54
C ASP A 93 -5.47 20.08 7.35
N GLY A 94 -5.46 19.39 8.50
CA GLY A 94 -6.43 19.61 9.55
C GLY A 94 -6.53 21.10 9.89
N ALA A 95 -7.65 21.48 10.49
CA ALA A 95 -7.85 22.78 11.11
C ALA A 95 -6.54 23.37 11.69
N ASN A 96 -6.07 24.45 11.04
CA ASN A 96 -5.18 25.51 11.55
C ASN A 96 -3.72 25.15 11.91
N ALA A 97 -2.77 25.61 11.08
CA ALA A 97 -1.83 26.72 11.39
C ALA A 97 -0.57 26.59 10.52
N GLY A 98 -0.27 27.64 9.75
CA GLY A 98 0.59 27.57 8.58
C GLY A 98 2.10 27.56 8.80
N VAL A 99 2.81 27.02 7.79
CA VAL A 99 4.04 27.56 7.16
C VAL A 99 4.08 27.00 5.72
N PRO A 100 4.29 27.81 4.66
CA PRO A 100 4.44 27.28 3.31
C PRO A 100 5.87 26.79 3.08
N GLN A 101 6.07 25.47 2.99
CA GLN A 101 7.30 24.91 2.43
C GLN A 101 7.14 24.68 0.93
N ARG A 102 7.95 25.42 0.18
CA ARG A 102 8.03 25.40 -1.28
C ARG A 102 8.82 24.16 -1.72
N ALA A 103 8.15 23.04 -1.93
CA ALA A 103 8.74 21.87 -2.58
C ALA A 103 8.26 21.79 -4.03
N THR A 104 9.20 21.73 -4.97
CA THR A 104 8.95 21.59 -6.40
C THR A 104 8.32 20.22 -6.67
N PRO A 105 7.11 20.12 -7.26
CA PRO A 105 6.48 18.83 -7.48
C PRO A 105 7.13 18.16 -8.69
N THR A 106 7.88 17.07 -8.45
CA THR A 106 8.32 16.19 -9.54
C THR A 106 7.14 15.30 -9.91
N ARG A 107 6.47 15.64 -10.99
CA ARG A 107 5.28 14.91 -11.48
C ARG A 107 5.71 13.57 -12.09
N SER A 108 5.55 12.48 -11.35
CA SER A 108 5.76 11.12 -11.85
C SER A 108 4.50 10.61 -12.56
N ALA A 109 4.65 10.03 -13.75
CA ALA A 109 3.56 9.38 -14.48
C ALA A 109 3.71 7.86 -14.39
N LEU A 110 2.70 7.17 -13.87
CA LEU A 110 2.63 5.71 -13.87
C LEU A 110 2.18 5.25 -15.27
N ARG A 111 3.06 4.54 -15.99
CA ARG A 111 2.69 3.78 -17.19
C ARG A 111 2.87 2.30 -16.86
N VAL A 112 1.83 1.51 -17.13
CA VAL A 112 1.86 0.05 -16.99
C VAL A 112 2.02 -0.51 -18.39
N ASP A 113 3.22 -0.97 -18.73
CA ASP A 113 3.44 -1.67 -20.00
C ASP A 113 2.88 -3.09 -19.90
N ALA A 114 1.94 -3.39 -20.80
CA ALA A 114 1.15 -4.62 -20.78
C ALA A 114 1.97 -5.90 -21.04
N ASP A 115 3.22 -5.78 -21.51
CA ASP A 115 4.02 -6.91 -22.02
C ASP A 115 5.15 -7.37 -21.08
N THR A 116 5.60 -6.55 -20.12
CA THR A 116 6.79 -6.89 -19.30
C THR A 116 6.51 -6.97 -17.80
N GLN A 117 5.32 -6.62 -17.32
CA GLN A 117 5.00 -6.54 -15.87
C GLN A 117 6.05 -5.78 -15.02
N GLU A 118 6.84 -4.90 -15.64
CA GLU A 118 7.73 -3.95 -14.97
C GLU A 118 7.05 -2.58 -15.01
N SER A 119 6.75 -2.02 -13.85
CA SER A 119 6.22 -0.67 -13.72
C SER A 119 7.38 0.32 -13.80
N VAL A 120 7.60 0.91 -14.98
CA VAL A 120 8.65 1.92 -15.17
C VAL A 120 8.14 3.26 -14.64
N VAL A 121 8.78 3.75 -13.57
CA VAL A 121 8.56 5.10 -13.07
C VAL A 121 9.42 6.05 -13.92
N GLU A 122 8.82 6.68 -14.93
CA GLU A 122 9.49 7.80 -15.62
C GLU A 122 9.40 9.07 -14.77
N LEU A 123 10.56 9.47 -14.25
CA LEU A 123 10.74 10.76 -13.58
C LEU A 123 10.80 11.85 -14.65
N LEU A 124 9.68 12.53 -14.91
CA LEU A 124 9.68 13.69 -15.81
C LEU A 124 10.35 14.86 -15.08
N VAL A 125 11.68 14.96 -15.22
CA VAL A 125 12.43 16.12 -14.77
C VAL A 125 11.96 17.32 -15.61
N PRO A 126 11.42 18.39 -15.01
CA PRO A 126 11.07 19.57 -15.76
C PRO A 126 12.35 20.12 -16.40
N ALA A 127 12.35 20.23 -17.73
CA ALA A 127 13.40 20.90 -18.48
C ALA A 127 13.39 22.41 -18.14
N SER A 128 13.97 22.75 -16.99
CA SER A 128 14.30 24.12 -16.59
C SER A 128 15.68 24.11 -15.95
N SER A 129 16.69 23.85 -16.78
CA SER A 129 18.05 24.33 -16.55
C SER A 129 18.71 24.53 -17.91
N CYS A 130 18.28 25.56 -18.63
CA CYS A 130 19.04 26.21 -19.69
C CYS A 130 18.50 27.63 -19.87
N LEU A 131 19.40 28.62 -19.72
CA LEU A 131 19.28 30.07 -19.99
C LEU A 131 18.56 30.85 -18.87
N LEU A 132 19.19 31.71 -18.05
CA LEU A 132 20.39 32.55 -18.18
C LEU A 132 21.12 32.64 -16.82
#